data_AF-A0A0D2AEM5-F1
#
_entry.id   AF-A0A0D2AEM5-F1
#
_cell.length_a   1.000
_cell.length_b   1.000
_cell.length_c   1.000
_cell.angle_alpha   90.00
_cell.angle_beta   90.00
_cell.angle_gamma   90.00
#
_symmetry.space_group_name_H-M   'P 1'
#
loop_
_entity.id
_entity.type
_entity.pdbx_description
1 polymer ?
#
loop_
_entity_poly.entity_id
_entity_poly.type
_entity_poly.pdbx_seq_one_letter_code
_entity_poly.pdbx_strand_id
1 'polypeptide(L)' 'MSKHVQANEPGTLKYHLQVETKGDAPSIFVLERYKDKASLGAHGSSPEFKAFQKTLAKEGLLAEFKVYYTKGFGGFASRL' A
#
# COMPACT_ATOMS: atom_id res chain seq x y z
N MET A 1 10.16 3.83 -5.79
CA MET A 1 9.38 4.57 -4.78
C MET A 1 9.43 6.05 -5.10
N SER A 2 8.39 6.81 -4.77
CA SER A 2 8.43 8.28 -4.85
C SER A 2 9.55 8.83 -3.97
N LYS A 3 10.22 9.91 -4.42
CA LYS A 3 11.27 10.61 -3.65
C LYS A 3 10.78 11.04 -2.26
N HIS A 4 9.50 11.40 -2.14
CA HIS A 4 8.87 11.79 -0.88
C HIS A 4 8.81 10.61 0.11
N VAL A 5 8.38 9.43 -0.33
CA VAL A 5 8.27 8.25 0.54
C VAL A 5 9.67 7.77 0.96
N GLN A 6 10.67 7.84 0.08
CA GLN A 6 12.05 7.51 0.45
C GLN A 6 12.63 8.45 1.52
N ALA A 7 12.29 9.74 1.46
CA ALA A 7 12.78 10.74 2.41
C ALA A 7 12.02 10.71 3.75
N ASN A 8 10.71 10.50 3.72
CA ASN A 8 9.83 10.67 4.87
C ASN A 8 9.37 9.35 5.52
N GLU A 9 9.51 8.22 4.81
CA GLU A 9 9.12 6.90 5.29
C GLU A 9 10.24 5.85 5.10
N PRO A 10 11.40 6.01 5.75
CA PRO A 10 12.52 5.08 5.58
C PRO A 10 12.21 3.65 6.03
N GLY A 11 11.15 3.46 6.84
CA GLY A 11 10.65 2.16 7.26
C GLY A 11 9.78 1.44 6.21
N THR A 12 9.42 2.09 5.11
CA THR A 12 8.65 1.51 4.01
C THR A 12 9.60 0.78 3.05
N LEU A 13 9.67 -0.55 3.18
CA LEU A 13 10.58 -1.42 2.43
C LEU A 13 10.06 -1.81 1.04
N LYS A 14 8.74 -1.73 0.83
CA LYS A 14 8.08 -2.01 -0.45
C LYS A 14 6.77 -1.23 -0.53
N TYR A 15 6.50 -0.65 -1.69
CA TYR A 15 5.23 -0.02 -2.03
C TYR A 15 4.99 -0.27 -3.52
N HIS A 16 4.11 -1.22 -3.85
CA HIS A 16 3.86 -1.64 -5.23
C HIS A 16 2.37 -1.68 -5.52
N LEU A 17 1.94 -0.89 -6.51
CA LEU A 17 0.58 -0.92 -7.02
C LEU A 17 0.52 -1.86 -8.22
N GLN A 18 -0.49 -2.72 -8.23
CA GLN A 18 -0.78 -3.62 -9.32
C GLN A 18 -2.24 -3.43 -9.69
N VAL A 19 -2.53 -3.54 -10.98
CA VAL A 19 -3.90 -3.50 -11.48
C VAL A 19 -4.21 -4.85 -12.08
N GLU A 20 -5.37 -5.38 -11.73
CA GLU A 20 -5.96 -6.57 -12.31
C GLU A 20 -6.17 -6.35 -13.82
N THR A 21 -5.76 -7.31 -14.65
CA THR A 21 -5.85 -7.21 -16.13
C THR A 21 -6.78 -8.26 -16.75
N LYS A 22 -7.30 -9.16 -15.90
CA LYS A 22 -8.08 -10.37 -16.16
C LYS A 22 -9.61 -10.26 -16.13
N GLY A 23 -10.15 -9.21 -15.53
CA GLY A 23 -11.52 -9.19 -15.00
C GLY A 23 -12.38 -8.07 -15.54
N ASP A 24 -13.67 -8.16 -15.24
CA ASP A 24 -14.69 -7.23 -15.78
C ASP A 24 -14.63 -5.84 -15.13
N ALA A 25 -14.03 -5.74 -13.93
CA ALA A 25 -13.76 -4.48 -13.23
C ALA A 25 -12.33 -4.49 -12.66
N PRO A 26 -11.53 -3.44 -12.91
CA PRO A 26 -10.13 -3.42 -12.51
C PRO A 26 -10.02 -3.34 -10.98
N SER A 27 -9.46 -4.38 -10.37
CA SER A 27 -9.06 -4.36 -8.96
C SER A 27 -7.65 -3.78 -8.83
N ILE A 28 -7.43 -2.90 -7.86
CA ILE A 28 -6.10 -2.38 -7.54
C ILE A 28 -5.59 -3.10 -6.30
N PHE A 29 -4.41 -3.71 -6.41
CA PHE A 29 -3.71 -4.33 -5.30
C PHE A 29 -2.53 -3.47 -4.88
N VAL A 30 -2.49 -3.10 -3.60
CA VAL A 30 -1.35 -2.41 -3.01
C VAL A 30 -0.60 -3.39 -2.13
N LEU A 31 0.63 -3.73 -2.53
CA LEU A 31 1.50 -4.60 -1.75
C LEU A 31 2.56 -3.76 -1.04
N GLU A 32 2.43 -3.69 0.27
CA GLU A 32 3.31 -2.91 1.13
C GLU A 32 4.08 -3.81 2.09
N ARG A 33 5.34 -3.47 2.33
CA ARG A 33 6.16 -4.12 3.35
C ARG A 33 6.83 -3.04 4.16
N TYR A 34 6.71 -3.15 5.47
CA TYR A 34 7.33 -2.24 6.41
C TYR A 34 8.36 -2.97 7.26
N LYS A 35 9.34 -2.22 7.77
CA LYS A 35 10.35 -2.74 8.70
C LYS A 35 9.70 -3.27 9.98
N ASP A 36 8.69 -2.56 10.48
CA ASP A 36 8.00 -2.85 11.72
C ASP A 36 6.60 -2.20 11.75
N LYS A 37 5.84 -2.47 12.83
CA LYS A 37 4.50 -1.90 13.03
C LYS A 37 4.52 -0.38 13.22
N ALA A 38 5.59 0.18 13.77
CA ALA A 38 5.71 1.62 13.95
C ALA A 38 5.81 2.33 12.60
N SER A 39 6.54 1.76 11.66
CA SER A 39 6.68 2.23 10.29
C SER A 39 5.34 2.20 9.54
N LEU A 40 4.56 1.12 9.70
CA LEU A 40 3.18 1.06 9.20
C LEU A 40 2.30 2.15 9.81
N GLY A 41 2.39 2.34 11.13
CA GLY A 41 1.62 3.37 11.84
C GLY A 41 1.96 4.78 11.38
N ALA A 42 3.24 5.06 11.12
CA ALA A 42 3.71 6.33 10.59
C ALA A 42 3.16 6.59 9.18
N HIS A 43 3.24 5.60 8.29
CA HIS A 43 2.64 5.67 6.95
C HIS A 43 1.14 5.97 7.02
N GLY A 44 0.38 5.15 7.76
CA GLY A 44 -1.07 5.29 7.89
C GLY A 44 -1.54 6.56 8.60
N SER A 45 -0.65 7.22 9.36
CA SER A 45 -0.95 8.47 10.06
C SER A 45 -0.54 9.72 9.29
N SER A 46 0.19 9.57 8.17
CA SER A 46 0.70 10.67 7.37
C SER A 46 -0.43 11.56 6.82
N PRO A 47 -0.20 12.89 6.71
CA PRO A 47 -1.15 13.80 6.08
C PRO A 47 -1.55 13.37 4.67
N GLU A 48 -0.59 12.88 3.89
CA GLU A 48 -0.75 12.45 2.50
C GLU A 48 -1.67 11.23 2.40
N PHE A 49 -1.44 10.22 3.23
CA PHE A 49 -2.29 9.02 3.25
C PHE A 49 -3.71 9.33 3.72
N LYS A 50 -3.85 10.19 4.74
CA LYS A 50 -5.17 10.65 5.20
C LYS A 50 -5.90 11.46 4.12
N ALA A 51 -5.20 12.30 3.37
CA ALA A 51 -5.78 13.03 2.25
C ALA A 51 -6.24 12.07 1.15
N PHE A 52 -5.41 11.09 0.79
CA PHE A 52 -5.75 10.05 -0.17
C PHE A 52 -7.01 9.27 0.24
N GLN A 53 -7.08 8.79 1.48
CA GLN A 53 -8.26 8.08 2.00
C GLN A 53 -9.54 8.95 1.96
N LYS A 54 -9.42 10.23 2.31
CA LYS A 54 -10.56 11.17 2.23
C LYS A 54 -11.05 11.35 0.80
N THR A 55 -10.14 11.48 -0.17
CA THR A 55 -10.51 11.60 -1.58
C THR A 55 -11.24 10.34 -2.07
N LEU A 56 -10.70 9.15 -1.78
CA LEU A 56 -11.33 7.89 -2.14
C LEU A 56 -12.76 7.76 -1.58
N ALA A 57 -12.95 8.13 -0.31
CA ALA A 57 -14.26 8.09 0.33
C ALA A 57 -15.22 9.13 -0.26
N LYS A 58 -14.75 10.36 -0.50
CA LYS A 58 -15.56 11.46 -1.04
C LYS A 58 -16.04 11.18 -2.46
N GLU A 59 -15.16 10.64 -3.30
CA GLU A 59 -15.45 10.39 -4.71
C GLU A 59 -16.16 9.06 -4.94
N GLY A 60 -16.31 8.22 -3.91
CA GLY A 60 -17.02 6.94 -4.01
C GLY A 60 -16.37 5.97 -5.00
N LEU A 61 -15.06 6.08 -5.21
CA LEU A 61 -14.34 5.36 -6.28
C LEU A 61 -14.18 3.86 -6.01
N LEU A 62 -14.42 3.42 -4.77
CA LEU A 62 -14.19 2.04 -4.36
C LEU A 62 -15.51 1.34 -4.11
N ALA A 63 -15.79 0.30 -4.90
CA ALA A 63 -16.88 -0.63 -4.60
C ALA A 63 -16.58 -1.44 -3.32
N GLU A 64 -15.30 -1.75 -3.09
CA GLU A 64 -14.85 -2.49 -1.91
C GLU A 64 -13.41 -2.08 -1.53
N PHE A 65 -13.12 -1.99 -0.23
CA PHE A 65 -11.78 -1.76 0.30
C PHE A 65 -11.46 -2.79 1.38
N LYS A 66 -10.40 -3.57 1.18
CA LYS A 66 -9.98 -4.64 2.09
C LYS A 66 -8.49 -4.52 2.39
N VAL A 67 -8.14 -4.72 3.66
CA VAL A 67 -6.76 -4.73 4.14
C VAL A 67 -6.46 -6.10 4.74
N TYR A 68 -5.37 -6.71 4.30
CA TYR A 68 -4.90 -8.00 4.81
C TYR A 68 -3.51 -7.86 5.40
N TYR A 69 -3.34 -8.31 6.63
CA TYR A 69 -2.03 -8.45 7.25
C TYR A 69 -1.45 -9.83 6.92
N THR A 70 -0.35 -9.85 6.20
CA THR A 70 0.24 -11.09 5.68
C THR A 70 1.66 -11.30 6.18
N LYS A 71 2.10 -12.56 6.24
CA LYS A 71 3.48 -12.96 6.48
C LYS A 71 3.92 -13.88 5.35
N GLY A 72 5.13 -13.68 4.83
CA GLY A 72 5.70 -14.58 3.83
C GLY A 72 5.86 -15.99 4.40
N PHE A 73 5.26 -16.98 3.74
CA PHE A 73 5.41 -18.39 4.07
C PHE A 73 6.32 -19.13 3.06
N GLY A 74 6.41 -18.63 1.83
CA GLY A 74 7.29 -19.15 0.76
C GLY A 74 7.47 -18.14 -0.37
N GLY A 75 8.28 -18.50 -1.38
CA GLY A 75 8.58 -17.68 -2.56
C GLY A 75 9.99 -17.11 -2.59
N PHE A 76 10.27 -16.23 -3.56
CA PHE A 76 11.61 -15.71 -3.85
C PHE A 76 11.83 -14.27 -3.37
N ALA A 77 11.23 -13.89 -2.24
CA ALA A 77 11.24 -12.52 -1.73
C ALA A 77 12.65 -11.94 -1.45
N SER A 78 13.69 -12.79 -1.45
CA SER A 78 15.10 -12.42 -1.23
C SER A 78 16.01 -12.65 -2.45
N ARG A 79 15.50 -13.09 -3.61
CA ARG A 79 16.33 -13.35 -4.81
C ARG A 79 16.42 -12.19 -5.80
N LEU A 80 15.89 -11.01 -5.44
CA LEU A 80 15.94 -9.78 -6.22
C LEU A 80 16.42 -8.63 -5.35
#